data_AF-A0A1Y4F5A7-F1
#
_entry.id   AF-A0A1Y4F5A7-F1
#
_cell.length_a   1.000
_cell.length_b   1.000
_cell.length_c   1.000
_cell.angle_alpha   90.00
_cell.angle_beta   90.00
_cell.angle_gamma   90.00
#
_symmetry.space_group_name_H-M   'P 1'
#
loop_
_entity.id
_entity.type
_entity.pdbx_description
1 polymer ?
#
loop_
_entity_poly.entity_id
_entity_poly.type
_entity_poly.pdbx_seq_one_letter_code
_entity_poly.pdbx_strand_id
1 'polypeptide(L)'
;MNDRTLVKLQCNKEILDIRTVSWTRKSPRSFSILRSELQQLEQRPKNRLISSDCGSFAVLQLTQGPDGVKMLEIRFTWLQEIGAGKVHGWQKSIRLPYEPLHVFVENGEDMDGAEWRHLSVPEMATPRYEFHSRKNLHEVARRPVLRRKLGRVLEQHFQWRGTEKIVIYDDSQPYSFFFEEYTPYGRGICGGIILDGAENLAKAKYSVNT
;
A
#
# COMPACT_ATOMS: atom_id res chain seq x y z
N MET A 1 -5.28 17.33 1.78
CA MET A 1 -4.23 17.85 0.87
C MET A 1 -3.58 16.66 0.20
N ASN A 2 -3.47 16.63 -1.13
CA ASN A 2 -3.06 15.45 -1.89
C ASN A 2 -1.52 15.27 -1.77
N ASP A 3 -1.04 14.48 -0.81
CA ASP A 3 0.41 14.21 -0.56
C ASP A 3 1.01 13.26 -1.62
N ARG A 4 0.74 13.54 -2.90
CA ARG A 4 1.29 12.80 -4.02
C ARG A 4 2.77 13.11 -4.14
N THR A 5 3.57 12.08 -4.38
CA THR A 5 5.01 12.18 -4.56
C THR A 5 5.30 12.15 -6.05
N LEU A 6 6.01 13.16 -6.55
CA LEU A 6 6.55 13.13 -7.90
C LEU A 6 7.72 12.15 -7.94
N VAL A 7 7.67 11.24 -8.91
CA VAL A 7 8.77 10.34 -9.24
C VAL A 7 9.39 10.83 -10.52
N LYS A 8 10.71 10.93 -10.51
CA LYS A 8 11.53 11.25 -11.65
C LYS A 8 12.42 10.05 -11.94
N LEU A 9 12.37 9.55 -13.15
CA LEU A 9 13.26 8.51 -13.66
C LEU A 9 14.09 9.15 -14.76
N GLN A 10 15.41 9.17 -14.59
CA GLN A 10 16.33 9.64 -15.62
C GLN A 10 17.05 8.45 -16.24
N CYS A 11 17.05 8.35 -17.56
CA CYS A 11 17.78 7.33 -18.29
C CYS A 11 19.19 7.83 -18.59
N ASN A 12 20.19 7.03 -18.22
CA ASN A 12 21.60 7.23 -18.53
C ASN A 12 22.13 5.92 -19.11
N LYS A 13 21.89 5.73 -20.42
CA LYS A 13 22.14 4.47 -21.15
C LYS A 13 21.49 3.26 -20.46
N GLU A 14 22.30 2.42 -19.82
CA GLU A 14 21.88 1.20 -19.12
C GLU A 14 21.41 1.44 -17.69
N ILE A 15 21.60 2.65 -17.16
CA ILE A 15 21.28 3.00 -15.77
C ILE A 15 20.05 3.89 -15.74
N LEU A 16 19.12 3.56 -14.86
CA LEU A 16 17.96 4.37 -14.54
C LEU A 16 18.11 4.96 -13.14
N ASP A 17 18.13 6.29 -13.04
CA ASP A 17 18.18 7.00 -11.77
C ASP A 17 16.78 7.41 -11.31
N ILE A 18 16.33 6.84 -10.19
CA ILE A 18 15.04 7.15 -9.57
C ILE A 18 15.20 8.19 -8.48
N ARG A 19 14.43 9.28 -8.56
CA ARG A 19 14.35 10.32 -7.54
C ARG A 19 12.91 10.61 -7.15
N THR A 20 12.67 10.91 -5.87
CA THR A 20 11.35 11.32 -5.38
C THR A 20 11.34 12.75 -4.87
N VAL A 21 10.24 13.45 -5.12
CA VAL A 21 9.99 14.82 -4.65
C VAL A 21 8.57 14.89 -4.10
N SER A 22 8.41 15.15 -2.80
CA SER A 22 7.14 15.53 -2.20
C SER A 22 7.20 16.95 -1.67
N TRP A 23 6.05 17.51 -1.28
CA TRP A 23 5.97 18.80 -0.61
C TRP A 23 6.73 18.85 0.71
N THR A 24 6.77 17.73 1.43
CA THR A 24 7.38 17.64 2.76
C THR A 24 8.87 17.33 2.69
N ARG A 25 9.31 16.49 1.74
CA ARG A 25 10.70 16.04 1.63
C ARG A 25 11.06 15.71 0.18
N LYS A 26 12.24 16.17 -0.24
CA LYS A 26 12.92 15.69 -1.45
C LYS A 26 13.81 14.50 -1.08
N SER A 27 13.96 13.51 -1.97
CA SER A 27 14.91 12.44 -1.71
C SER A 27 16.34 12.99 -1.61
N PRO A 28 17.11 12.52 -0.61
CA PRO A 28 18.49 12.97 -0.41
C PRO A 28 19.39 12.55 -1.59
N ARG A 29 19.12 11.38 -2.16
CA ARG A 29 19.86 10.78 -3.28
C ARG A 29 18.92 10.11 -4.29
N SER A 30 19.44 9.78 -5.48
CA SER A 30 18.79 8.87 -6.42
C SER A 30 19.10 7.42 -6.07
N PHE A 31 18.25 6.50 -6.52
CA PHE A 31 18.59 5.09 -6.59
C PHE A 31 18.84 4.72 -8.04
N SER A 32 20.03 4.19 -8.32
CA SER A 32 20.40 3.71 -9.64
C SER A 32 19.96 2.24 -9.79
N ILE A 33 19.33 1.94 -10.91
CA ILE A 33 18.83 0.61 -11.25
C ILE A 33 19.28 0.28 -12.66
N LEU A 34 19.73 -0.96 -12.89
CA LEU A 34 20.00 -1.41 -14.24
C LEU A 34 18.69 -1.53 -15.01
N ARG A 35 18.66 -0.95 -16.20
CA ARG A 35 17.48 -0.91 -17.05
C ARG A 35 16.93 -2.30 -17.36
N SER A 36 17.83 -3.24 -17.67
CA SER A 36 17.52 -4.64 -17.91
C SER A 36 16.84 -5.32 -16.71
N GLU A 37 17.15 -4.91 -15.47
CA GLU A 37 16.49 -5.45 -14.28
C GLU A 37 15.04 -4.99 -14.15
N LEU A 38 14.74 -3.76 -14.60
CA LEU A 38 13.37 -3.24 -14.59
C LEU A 38 12.55 -3.81 -15.74
N GLN A 39 13.15 -4.01 -16.93
CA GLN A 39 12.52 -4.72 -18.06
C GLN A 39 12.17 -6.16 -17.70
N GLN A 40 13.04 -6.84 -16.97
CA GLN A 40 12.84 -8.23 -16.54
C GLN A 40 12.07 -8.36 -15.22
N LEU A 41 11.51 -7.28 -14.67
CA LEU A 41 10.89 -7.30 -13.34
C LEU A 41 9.74 -8.31 -13.24
N GLU A 42 8.97 -8.50 -14.31
CA GLU A 42 7.91 -9.53 -14.39
C GLU A 42 8.41 -10.97 -14.36
N GLN A 43 9.67 -11.19 -14.78
CA GLN A 43 10.28 -12.51 -14.86
C GLN A 43 11.03 -12.85 -13.56
N ARG A 44 11.21 -11.87 -12.66
CA ARG A 44 11.93 -12.06 -11.41
C ARG A 44 11.09 -12.81 -10.37
N PRO A 45 11.72 -13.61 -9.49
CA PRO A 45 11.02 -14.22 -8.37
C PRO A 45 10.27 -13.17 -7.54
N LYS A 46 8.98 -13.42 -7.28
CA LYS A 46 8.07 -12.51 -6.55
C LYS A 46 7.88 -11.14 -7.22
N ASN A 47 8.24 -11.00 -8.50
CA ASN A 47 8.20 -9.76 -9.29
C ASN A 47 8.85 -8.59 -8.56
N ARG A 48 10.01 -8.85 -7.94
CA ARG A 48 10.64 -7.95 -6.97
C ARG A 48 12.09 -7.67 -7.34
N LEU A 49 12.50 -6.43 -7.11
CA LEU A 49 13.85 -5.92 -7.27
C LEU A 49 14.22 -5.08 -6.04
N ILE A 50 15.48 -5.16 -5.63
CA ILE A 50 16.02 -4.34 -4.54
C ILE A 50 17.24 -3.61 -5.09
N SER A 51 17.21 -2.28 -5.02
CA SER A 51 18.37 -1.43 -5.29
C SER A 51 18.85 -0.84 -3.97
N SER A 52 20.16 -0.87 -3.73
CA SER A 52 20.78 -0.32 -2.53
C SER A 52 21.84 0.71 -2.91
N ASP A 53 21.93 1.77 -2.11
CA ASP A 53 22.95 2.81 -2.25
C ASP A 53 23.33 3.39 -0.88
N CYS A 54 24.61 3.31 -0.53
CA CYS A 54 25.20 3.69 0.76
C CYS A 54 24.31 3.38 1.98
N GLY A 55 23.84 2.13 2.10
CA GLY A 55 23.00 1.67 3.21
C GLY A 55 21.52 2.06 3.11
N SER A 56 21.15 3.00 2.24
CA SER A 56 19.75 3.21 1.84
C SER A 56 19.34 2.13 0.83
N PHE A 57 18.05 1.86 0.72
CA PHE A 57 17.54 0.90 -0.27
C PHE A 57 16.13 1.21 -0.76
N ALA A 58 15.85 0.83 -2.00
CA ALA A 58 14.55 0.86 -2.63
C ALA A 58 14.12 -0.57 -2.95
N VAL A 59 12.93 -0.95 -2.52
CA VAL A 59 12.28 -2.21 -2.91
C VAL A 59 11.21 -1.89 -3.94
N LEU A 60 11.38 -2.42 -5.14
CA LEU A 60 10.44 -2.33 -6.25
C LEU A 60 9.70 -3.67 -6.33
N GLN A 61 8.38 -3.64 -6.39
CA GLN A 61 7.57 -4.85 -6.52
C GLN A 61 6.34 -4.60 -7.40
N LEU A 62 6.10 -5.51 -8.34
CA LEU A 62 4.86 -5.50 -9.11
C LEU A 62 3.73 -6.12 -8.31
N THR A 63 2.62 -5.40 -8.32
CA THR A 63 1.38 -5.78 -7.65
C THR A 63 0.21 -5.60 -8.60
N GLN A 64 -0.90 -6.26 -8.31
CA GLN A 64 -2.16 -6.01 -9.02
C GLN A 64 -2.89 -4.86 -8.33
N GLY A 65 -3.47 -3.95 -9.10
CA GLY A 65 -4.37 -2.93 -8.58
C GLY A 65 -5.82 -3.43 -8.46
N PRO A 66 -6.71 -2.64 -7.84
CA PRO A 66 -8.13 -3.00 -7.63
C PRO A 66 -8.89 -3.36 -8.91
N ASP A 67 -8.50 -2.75 -10.04
CA ASP A 67 -9.14 -2.93 -11.35
C ASP A 67 -8.36 -3.89 -12.27
N GLY A 68 -7.40 -4.65 -11.71
CA GLY A 68 -6.52 -5.55 -12.48
C GLY A 68 -5.41 -4.84 -13.28
N VAL A 69 -5.22 -3.54 -13.06
CA VAL A 69 -4.11 -2.76 -13.64
C VAL A 69 -2.82 -3.09 -12.88
N LYS A 70 -1.72 -3.35 -13.58
CA LYS A 70 -0.44 -3.62 -12.90
C LYS A 70 0.10 -2.34 -12.28
N MET A 71 0.50 -2.45 -11.03
CA MET A 71 1.05 -1.35 -10.25
C MET A 71 2.48 -1.67 -9.87
N LEU A 72 3.38 -0.71 -10.03
CA LEU A 72 4.71 -0.75 -9.44
C LEU A 72 4.65 -0.07 -8.08
N GLU A 73 4.82 -0.86 -7.02
CA GLU A 73 5.03 -0.33 -5.68
C GLU A 73 6.52 -0.16 -5.43
N ILE A 74 6.90 1.03 -4.94
CA ILE A 74 8.29 1.33 -4.57
C ILE A 74 8.32 1.78 -3.12
N ARG A 75 9.01 0.99 -2.28
CA ARG A 75 9.28 1.33 -0.89
C ARG A 75 10.73 1.79 -0.75
N PHE A 76 10.89 3.09 -0.57
CA PHE A 76 12.18 3.71 -0.28
C PHE A 76 12.45 3.71 1.22
N THR A 77 13.67 3.35 1.58
CA THR A 77 14.23 3.52 2.93
C THR A 77 15.52 4.32 2.79
N TRP A 78 15.50 5.56 3.26
CA TRP A 78 16.70 6.40 3.31
C TRP A 78 17.29 6.33 4.70
N LEU A 79 18.55 5.90 4.77
CA LEU A 79 19.33 5.84 5.99
C LEU A 79 20.50 6.83 5.90
N GLN A 80 20.84 7.39 7.05
CA GLN A 80 22.00 8.22 7.28
C GLN A 80 22.70 7.73 8.55
N GLU A 81 24.01 7.52 8.45
CA GLU A 81 24.83 7.20 9.61
C GLU A 81 24.98 8.44 10.50
N ILE A 82 24.80 8.25 11.81
CA ILE A 82 24.94 9.30 12.82
C ILE A 82 26.10 8.99 13.80
N GLY A 83 26.97 8.05 13.44
CA GLY A 83 28.13 7.61 14.21
C GLY A 83 27.83 6.52 15.23
N ALA A 84 28.89 5.94 15.81
CA ALA A 84 28.82 4.88 16.83
C ALA A 84 27.97 3.66 16.40
N GLY A 85 27.98 3.31 15.11
CA GLY A 85 27.18 2.22 14.56
C GLY A 85 25.67 2.47 14.54
N LYS A 86 25.22 3.73 14.77
CA LYS A 86 23.80 4.11 14.74
C LYS A 86 23.43 4.73 13.42
N VAL A 87 22.21 4.43 12.97
CA VAL A 87 21.59 5.01 11.78
C VAL A 87 20.28 5.68 12.13
N HIS A 88 19.98 6.77 11.44
CA HIS A 88 18.66 7.41 11.43
C HIS A 88 18.11 7.41 10.01
N GLY A 89 16.79 7.43 9.85
CA GLY A 89 16.20 7.37 8.52
C GLY A 89 14.69 7.49 8.51
N TRP A 90 14.13 7.41 7.31
CA TRP A 90 12.69 7.38 7.09
C TRP A 90 12.34 6.51 5.89
N GLN A 91 11.07 6.14 5.84
CA GLN A 91 10.51 5.35 4.75
C GLN A 91 9.44 6.12 4.00
N LYS A 92 9.31 5.85 2.70
CA LYS A 92 8.19 6.28 1.87
C LYS A 92 7.83 5.17 0.90
N SER A 93 6.57 4.76 0.93
CA SER A 93 5.99 3.88 -0.09
C SER A 93 5.20 4.72 -1.08
N ILE A 94 5.29 4.35 -2.36
CA ILE A 94 4.52 4.96 -3.46
C ILE A 94 4.03 3.87 -4.41
N ARG A 95 2.95 4.17 -5.14
CA ARG A 95 2.45 3.34 -6.23
C ARG A 95 2.47 4.11 -7.55
N LEU A 96 2.86 3.45 -8.63
CA LEU A 96 2.83 3.98 -10.00
C LEU A 96 2.13 2.98 -10.92
N PRO A 97 1.42 3.44 -11.97
CA PRO A 97 0.99 2.55 -13.05
C PRO A 97 2.25 1.95 -13.71
N TYR A 98 2.29 0.63 -13.87
CA TYR A 98 3.50 -0.04 -14.36
C TYR A 98 3.66 0.10 -15.88
N GLU A 99 2.59 -0.05 -16.64
CA GLU A 99 2.65 -0.08 -18.11
C GLU A 99 3.25 1.19 -18.73
N PRO A 100 2.87 2.42 -18.32
CA PRO A 100 3.48 3.64 -18.87
C PRO A 100 4.97 3.77 -18.53
N LEU A 101 5.38 3.27 -17.37
CA LEU A 101 6.78 3.24 -16.97
C LEU A 101 7.55 2.21 -17.80
N HIS A 102 6.99 1.02 -17.98
CA HIS A 102 7.60 -0.05 -18.75
C HIS A 102 7.84 0.34 -20.20
N VAL A 103 6.84 0.96 -20.86
CA VAL A 103 6.98 1.46 -22.23
C VAL A 103 8.12 2.49 -22.35
N PHE A 104 8.25 3.40 -21.38
CA PHE A 104 9.38 4.34 -21.36
C PHE A 104 10.72 3.61 -21.22
N VAL A 105 10.76 2.60 -20.34
CA VAL A 105 11.95 1.78 -20.08
C VAL A 105 12.28 0.87 -21.27
N GLU A 106 11.34 0.46 -22.11
CA GLU A 106 11.64 -0.30 -23.34
C GLU A 106 12.18 0.60 -24.45
N ASN A 107 11.62 1.81 -24.60
CA ASN A 107 11.99 2.72 -25.69
C ASN A 107 13.30 3.51 -25.48
N GLY A 108 13.85 3.51 -24.27
CA GLY A 108 14.98 4.37 -23.88
C GLY A 108 16.38 4.08 -24.46
N GLU A 109 16.58 3.09 -25.36
CA GLU A 109 17.95 2.74 -25.85
C GLU A 109 18.54 3.88 -26.67
N ASP A 110 17.69 4.61 -27.38
CA ASP A 110 18.05 5.79 -28.16
C ASP A 110 17.86 7.12 -27.40
N MET A 111 17.55 7.08 -26.10
CA MET A 111 17.12 8.26 -25.32
C MET A 111 18.00 8.53 -24.10
N ASP A 112 19.33 8.56 -24.29
CA ASP A 112 20.26 8.99 -23.25
C ASP A 112 19.91 10.40 -22.76
N GLY A 113 19.80 10.57 -21.44
CA GLY A 113 19.36 11.81 -20.79
C GLY A 113 17.84 12.04 -20.74
N ALA A 114 17.01 11.16 -21.30
CA ALA A 114 15.56 11.31 -21.20
C ALA A 114 15.05 11.18 -19.76
N GLU A 115 14.00 11.95 -19.45
CA GLU A 115 13.38 11.98 -18.12
C GLU A 115 11.90 11.60 -18.22
N TRP A 116 11.50 10.62 -17.41
CA TRP A 116 10.10 10.29 -17.17
C TRP A 116 9.67 10.85 -15.83
N ARG A 117 8.52 11.54 -15.83
CA ARG A 117 7.96 12.21 -14.65
C ARG A 117 6.54 11.75 -14.44
N HIS A 118 6.24 11.23 -13.24
CA HIS A 118 4.89 10.80 -12.93
C HIS A 118 4.57 11.02 -11.45
N LEU A 119 3.34 11.44 -11.16
CA LEU A 119 2.85 11.56 -9.79
C LEU A 119 2.41 10.19 -9.27
N SER A 120 2.82 9.83 -8.05
CA SER A 120 2.36 8.63 -7.38
C SER A 120 0.84 8.58 -7.34
N VAL A 121 0.25 7.41 -7.52
CA VAL A 121 -1.17 7.20 -7.31
C VAL A 121 -1.44 7.30 -5.81
N PRO A 122 -2.41 8.12 -5.37
CA PRO A 122 -2.76 8.19 -3.96
C PRO A 122 -3.25 6.83 -3.49
N GLU A 123 -2.95 6.52 -2.24
CA GLU A 123 -3.50 5.36 -1.57
C GLU A 123 -5.03 5.48 -1.53
N MET A 124 -5.76 4.40 -1.83
CA MET A 124 -7.22 4.43 -1.73
C MET A 124 -7.58 4.77 -0.29
N ALA A 125 -8.28 5.89 -0.11
CA ALA A 125 -8.63 6.42 1.21
C ALA A 125 -9.72 5.59 1.93
N THR A 126 -10.19 4.50 1.34
CA THR A 126 -11.14 3.57 1.95
C THR A 126 -10.90 2.17 1.36
N PRO A 127 -10.62 1.15 2.20
CA PRO A 127 -10.54 -0.21 1.71
C PRO A 127 -11.91 -0.68 1.21
N ARG A 128 -11.91 -1.61 0.25
CA ARG A 128 -13.16 -2.28 -0.16
C ARG A 128 -13.57 -3.27 0.93
N TYR A 129 -14.84 -3.25 1.34
CA TYR A 129 -15.37 -4.25 2.28
C TYR A 129 -16.07 -5.37 1.51
N GLU A 130 -15.70 -6.61 1.79
CA GLU A 130 -16.37 -7.81 1.28
C GLU A 130 -17.00 -8.57 2.44
N PHE A 131 -18.32 -8.63 2.47
CA PHE A 131 -19.04 -9.35 3.53
C PHE A 131 -19.32 -10.78 3.10
N HIS A 132 -18.67 -11.72 3.76
CA HIS A 132 -18.99 -13.16 3.73
C HIS A 132 -19.82 -13.58 4.95
N SER A 133 -20.05 -12.66 5.89
CA SER A 133 -21.04 -12.78 6.95
C SER A 133 -22.46 -12.83 6.38
N ARG A 134 -23.25 -13.80 6.83
CA ARG A 134 -24.67 -13.92 6.49
C ARG A 134 -25.55 -13.63 7.70
N LYS A 135 -25.30 -14.32 8.82
CA LYS A 135 -26.20 -14.27 9.97
C LYS A 135 -26.06 -12.95 10.74
N ASN A 136 -24.85 -12.62 11.19
CA ASN A 136 -24.63 -11.46 12.06
C ASN A 136 -24.83 -10.17 11.27
N LEU A 137 -24.40 -10.11 10.00
CA LEU A 137 -24.65 -8.95 9.15
C LEU A 137 -26.15 -8.71 8.95
N HIS A 138 -26.93 -9.76 8.70
CA HIS A 138 -28.37 -9.63 8.54
C HIS A 138 -29.06 -9.11 9.81
N GLU A 139 -28.67 -9.63 10.97
CA GLU A 139 -29.19 -9.17 12.26
C GLU A 139 -28.80 -7.71 12.56
N VAL A 140 -27.56 -7.31 12.26
CA VAL A 140 -27.07 -5.94 12.40
C VAL A 140 -27.77 -4.99 11.42
N ALA A 141 -27.92 -5.38 10.16
CA ALA A 141 -28.52 -4.55 9.11
C ALA A 141 -29.98 -4.19 9.41
N ARG A 142 -30.73 -5.11 10.06
CA ARG A 142 -32.12 -4.89 10.51
C ARG A 142 -32.24 -3.86 11.66
N ARG A 143 -31.14 -3.53 12.34
CA ARG A 143 -31.15 -2.68 13.54
C ARG A 143 -30.40 -1.37 13.26
N PRO A 144 -31.10 -0.22 13.11
CA PRO A 144 -30.48 1.05 12.75
C PRO A 144 -29.32 1.48 13.66
N VAL A 145 -29.43 1.23 14.97
CA VAL A 145 -28.40 1.57 15.96
C VAL A 145 -27.12 0.77 15.72
N LEU A 146 -27.23 -0.55 15.53
CA LEU A 146 -26.07 -1.40 15.28
C LEU A 146 -25.46 -1.14 13.91
N ARG A 147 -26.28 -0.96 12.86
CA ARG A 147 -25.81 -0.60 11.52
C ARG A 147 -24.96 0.67 11.54
N ARG A 148 -25.40 1.71 12.26
CA ARG A 148 -24.64 2.96 12.41
C ARG A 148 -23.33 2.75 13.18
N LYS A 149 -23.35 1.93 14.24
CA LYS A 149 -22.15 1.61 15.04
C LYS A 149 -21.11 0.82 14.24
N LEU A 150 -21.56 -0.19 13.49
CA LEU A 150 -20.70 -0.98 12.62
C LEU A 150 -20.08 -0.09 11.53
N GLY A 151 -20.89 0.69 10.82
CA GLY A 151 -20.39 1.60 9.78
C GLY A 151 -19.32 2.56 10.28
N ARG A 152 -19.50 3.11 11.49
CA ARG A 152 -18.51 3.99 12.12
C ARG A 152 -17.18 3.28 12.42
N VAL A 153 -17.23 2.06 12.94
CA VAL A 153 -16.02 1.30 13.23
C VAL A 153 -15.30 0.90 11.95
N LEU A 154 -16.04 0.51 10.91
CA LEU A 154 -15.44 0.20 9.61
C LEU A 154 -14.68 1.41 9.06
N GLU A 155 -15.33 2.58 9.03
CA GLU A 155 -14.73 3.83 8.53
C GLU A 155 -13.50 4.27 9.31
N GLN A 156 -13.48 4.06 10.63
CA GLN A 156 -12.41 4.58 11.51
C GLN A 156 -11.21 3.63 11.67
N HIS A 157 -11.44 2.32 11.74
CA HIS A 157 -10.40 1.38 12.16
C HIS A 157 -9.61 0.77 11.01
N PHE A 158 -10.17 0.68 9.80
CA PHE A 158 -9.53 0.00 8.66
C PHE A 158 -8.87 0.94 7.66
N GLN A 159 -8.50 2.15 8.08
CA GLN A 159 -7.74 3.11 7.27
C GLN A 159 -6.25 2.73 7.20
N TRP A 160 -5.97 1.44 7.11
CA TRP A 160 -4.62 0.89 7.09
C TRP A 160 -3.99 1.10 5.71
N ARG A 161 -2.69 1.44 5.74
CA ARG A 161 -1.94 1.66 4.52
C ARG A 161 -1.71 0.34 3.79
N GLY A 162 -1.96 0.33 2.49
CA GLY A 162 -1.77 -0.82 1.62
C GLY A 162 -2.92 -1.83 1.66
N THR A 163 -4.02 -1.56 2.37
CA THR A 163 -5.18 -2.44 2.33
C THR A 163 -5.95 -2.28 1.03
N GLU A 164 -6.13 -3.38 0.28
CA GLU A 164 -7.01 -3.40 -0.89
C GLU A 164 -8.44 -3.71 -0.47
N LYS A 165 -8.60 -4.71 0.39
CA LYS A 165 -9.90 -5.09 0.93
C LYS A 165 -9.82 -5.67 2.33
N ILE A 166 -10.93 -5.53 3.04
CA ILE A 166 -11.22 -6.22 4.30
C ILE A 166 -12.36 -7.19 4.05
N VAL A 167 -12.12 -8.48 4.26
CA VAL A 167 -13.13 -9.53 4.16
C VAL A 167 -13.68 -9.82 5.54
N ILE A 168 -15.01 -9.79 5.70
CA ILE A 168 -15.69 -9.85 7.00
C ILE A 168 -16.58 -11.09 7.05
N TYR A 169 -16.37 -11.93 8.06
CA TYR A 169 -17.05 -13.20 8.32
C TYR A 169 -17.88 -13.12 9.61
N ASP A 170 -18.83 -14.06 9.75
CA ASP A 170 -19.55 -14.21 11.02
C ASP A 170 -18.59 -14.68 12.13
N ASP A 171 -18.59 -13.99 13.27
CA ASP A 171 -17.99 -14.51 14.50
C ASP A 171 -19.00 -15.41 15.23
N SER A 172 -18.48 -16.28 16.11
CA SER A 172 -19.26 -17.05 17.07
C SER A 172 -20.14 -16.18 17.99
N GLN A 173 -19.67 -14.97 18.32
CA GLN A 173 -20.40 -14.03 19.17
C GLN A 173 -21.49 -13.27 18.38
N PRO A 174 -22.70 -13.11 18.94
CA PRO A 174 -23.77 -12.36 18.28
C PRO A 174 -23.34 -10.95 17.88
N TYR A 175 -23.76 -10.51 16.70
CA TYR A 175 -23.46 -9.19 16.12
C TYR A 175 -21.97 -8.88 15.93
N SER A 176 -21.08 -9.84 16.15
CA SER A 176 -19.63 -9.68 16.05
C SER A 176 -19.11 -10.34 14.78
N PHE A 177 -17.90 -9.96 14.36
CA PHE A 177 -17.34 -10.41 13.09
C PHE A 177 -15.87 -10.77 13.22
N PHE A 178 -15.43 -11.74 12.45
CA PHE A 178 -14.00 -11.95 12.18
C PHE A 178 -13.65 -11.24 10.87
N PHE A 179 -12.46 -10.65 10.77
CA PHE A 179 -12.01 -10.00 9.54
C PHE A 179 -10.63 -10.51 9.09
N GLU A 180 -10.39 -10.43 7.80
CA GLU A 180 -9.09 -10.64 7.16
C GLU A 180 -8.76 -9.45 6.25
N GLU A 181 -7.58 -8.89 6.42
CA GLU A 181 -7.00 -7.92 5.50
C GLU A 181 -6.38 -8.62 4.29
N TYR A 182 -6.62 -8.06 3.12
CA TYR A 182 -5.87 -8.39 1.91
C TYR A 182 -5.16 -7.14 1.41
N THR A 183 -3.85 -7.31 1.26
CA THR A 183 -2.94 -6.32 0.68
C THR A 183 -2.50 -6.81 -0.70
N PRO A 184 -1.83 -5.97 -1.51
CA PRO A 184 -1.29 -6.43 -2.78
C PRO A 184 -0.21 -7.53 -2.63
N TYR A 185 0.27 -7.75 -1.41
CA TYR A 185 1.25 -8.79 -1.06
C TYR A 185 0.62 -10.09 -0.55
N GLY A 186 -0.71 -10.15 -0.48
CA GLY A 186 -1.47 -11.27 0.08
C GLY A 186 -2.14 -10.93 1.41
N ARG A 187 -2.42 -11.97 2.20
CA ARG A 187 -3.09 -11.83 3.50
C ARG A 187 -2.26 -11.00 4.47
N GLY A 188 -2.91 -10.01 5.06
CA GLY A 188 -2.34 -9.13 6.08
C GLY A 188 -2.85 -9.47 7.47
N ILE A 189 -3.23 -8.44 8.22
CA ILE A 189 -3.75 -8.54 9.59
C ILE A 189 -5.12 -9.25 9.57
N CYS A 190 -5.40 -10.05 10.59
CA CYS A 190 -6.73 -10.59 10.84
C CYS A 190 -7.12 -10.38 12.31
N GLY A 191 -8.40 -10.50 12.62
CA GLY A 191 -8.86 -10.21 13.97
C GLY A 191 -10.38 -10.17 14.13
N GLY A 192 -10.84 -9.67 15.27
CA GLY A 192 -12.25 -9.58 15.63
C GLY A 192 -12.78 -8.15 15.67
N ILE A 193 -13.99 -7.95 15.15
CA ILE A 193 -14.84 -6.77 15.37
C ILE A 193 -15.91 -7.21 16.38
N ILE A 194 -15.67 -6.94 17.66
CA ILE A 194 -16.46 -7.50 18.76
C ILE A 194 -17.45 -6.47 19.28
N LEU A 195 -18.71 -6.85 19.44
CA LEU A 195 -19.73 -6.00 20.05
C LEU A 195 -19.73 -6.18 21.57
N ASP A 196 -19.13 -5.23 22.28
CA ASP A 196 -19.15 -5.18 23.74
C ASP A 196 -20.48 -4.60 24.24
N GLY A 197 -21.02 -5.16 25.33
CA GLY A 197 -22.23 -4.67 26.00
C GLY A 197 -23.54 -4.98 25.26
N ALA A 198 -23.62 -6.16 24.62
CA ALA A 198 -24.77 -6.57 23.80
C ALA A 198 -26.10 -6.62 24.58
N GLU A 199 -26.07 -6.71 25.91
CA GLU A 199 -27.23 -6.62 26.80
C GLU A 199 -27.94 -5.25 26.73
N ASN A 200 -27.22 -4.18 26.37
CA ASN A 200 -27.79 -2.86 26.16
C ASN A 200 -27.28 -2.24 24.84
N LEU A 201 -28.00 -2.50 23.75
CA LEU A 201 -27.62 -2.06 22.41
C LEU A 201 -27.45 -0.54 22.26
N ALA A 202 -28.11 0.26 23.10
CA ALA A 202 -27.92 1.71 23.09
C ALA A 202 -26.52 2.09 23.60
N LYS A 203 -26.01 1.38 24.61
CA LYS A 203 -24.67 1.57 25.20
C LYS A 203 -23.57 0.72 24.57
N ALA A 204 -23.93 -0.35 23.85
CA ALA A 204 -23.00 -1.28 23.21
C ALA A 204 -21.98 -0.58 22.31
N LYS A 205 -20.75 -1.10 22.20
CA LYS A 205 -19.71 -0.53 21.34
C LYS A 205 -18.97 -1.63 20.61
N TYR A 206 -18.55 -1.33 19.39
CA TYR A 206 -17.65 -2.21 18.67
C TYR A 206 -16.21 -1.89 19.07
N SER A 207 -15.43 -2.94 19.32
CA SER A 207 -13.98 -2.91 19.47
C SER A 207 -13.33 -3.73 18.35
N VAL A 208 -12.13 -3.32 17.92
CA VAL A 208 -11.35 -4.05 16.91
C VAL A 208 -10.11 -4.62 17.60
N ASN A 209 -10.00 -5.94 17.58
CA ASN A 209 -8.91 -6.69 18.20
C ASN A 209 -8.11 -7.36 17.08
N THR A 210 -6.82 -7.05 17.00
CA THR A 210 -5.86 -7.52 15.98
C THR A 210 -4.79 -8.40 16.59
#